data_AF-A0A3R5UGX5-F1
#
_entry.id   AF-A0A3R5UGX5-F1
#
_cell.length_a   1.000
_cell.length_b   1.000
_cell.length_c   1.000
_cell.angle_alpha   90.00
_cell.angle_beta   90.00
_cell.angle_gamma   90.00
#
_symmetry.space_group_name_H-M   'P 1'
#
loop_
_entity.id
_entity.type
_entity.pdbx_description
1 polymer ?
#
loop_
_entity_poly.entity_id
_entity_poly.type
_entity_poly.pdbx_seq_one_letter_code
_entity_poly.pdbx_strand_id
1 'polypeptide(L)'
;MSLDAAGFTTEGERYWNWLAARQSTDGSLHTCFWLWDNTNANFVEPENDSIGFFLIGAYKHYKATGNKAFLDGVYKAVKNSANYIMTNMDQTTGFGPADKSIWEEGDSPEYYAYTQASYAMGLKSAALIATLEGDNALADSFNGAGSTILTAINRDDTASPKGLWNSANGYYDRCINTDGTVNTLEDTSTNILFALGAIDVNSSRATSHVNKIEKDLNADTYGLPRYANDTFYYTSQWSPSGNEALEASPSWPQMTMWDSVYQTYKGNGSKSYDMLEWFKHRTGTGFMVTGEAVSNVTEAPLVSTAAEPVTAASFILASLAYSNNYDMRVYSSENNAGCYKGITVTNGASADWNQYKYVPYYVDPSNDGVVADGQTDIKKVYVSNDDSNIYIRINNAAGTLPTTTDNSFQVSAYVEDFAKTAPTTTSTQYGTALGRNMAYMFTRKNTDAGYSKYSVSNGSWTLNKSITSVIAPQWDTTTGRIELVIPRSEIGSPANGSWGHITVDLSKYVNSNWQDQDTLRLNYKITGSSDSWLYGNFE
;
A
#
# COMPACT_ATOMS: atom_id res chain seq x y z
N MET A 1 -15.73 4.98 -6.89
CA MET A 1 -15.34 4.20 -5.69
C MET A 1 -16.37 4.28 -4.57
N SER A 2 -16.76 5.48 -4.08
CA SER A 2 -17.75 5.61 -3.00
C SER A 2 -19.10 4.95 -3.31
N LEU A 3 -19.58 5.08 -4.54
CA LEU A 3 -20.81 4.41 -5.00
C LEU A 3 -20.71 2.89 -4.88
N ASP A 4 -19.63 2.28 -5.36
CA ASP A 4 -19.38 0.84 -5.21
C ASP A 4 -19.33 0.43 -3.73
N ALA A 5 -18.60 1.19 -2.91
CA ALA A 5 -18.46 0.94 -1.48
C ALA A 5 -19.81 0.99 -0.74
N ALA A 6 -20.71 1.87 -1.18
CA ALA A 6 -22.06 2.01 -0.64
C ALA A 6 -23.09 1.05 -1.26
N GLY A 7 -22.68 0.15 -2.16
CA GLY A 7 -23.55 -0.84 -2.80
C GLY A 7 -24.27 -0.37 -4.07
N PHE A 8 -24.02 0.85 -4.54
CA PHE A 8 -24.49 1.39 -5.83
C PHE A 8 -23.58 0.93 -6.97
N THR A 9 -23.38 -0.39 -7.06
CA THR A 9 -22.42 -1.00 -7.99
C THR A 9 -22.88 -0.86 -9.45
N THR A 10 -24.17 -0.69 -9.72
CA THR A 10 -24.66 -0.43 -11.08
C THR A 10 -24.17 0.92 -11.60
N GLU A 11 -24.23 1.97 -10.78
CA GLU A 11 -23.73 3.30 -11.10
C GLU A 11 -22.20 3.32 -11.18
N GLY A 12 -21.53 2.62 -10.26
CA GLY A 12 -20.09 2.43 -10.31
C GLY A 12 -19.63 1.75 -11.60
N GLU A 13 -20.26 0.64 -11.99
CA GLU A 13 -19.96 -0.08 -13.23
C GLU A 13 -20.11 0.81 -14.47
N ARG A 14 -21.15 1.65 -14.51
CA ARG A 14 -21.36 2.61 -15.59
C ARG A 14 -20.23 3.62 -15.68
N TYR A 15 -19.78 4.16 -14.55
CA TYR A 15 -18.66 5.11 -14.52
C TYR A 15 -17.35 4.48 -15.01
N TRP A 16 -17.02 3.27 -14.54
CA TRP A 16 -15.79 2.59 -14.95
C TRP A 16 -15.77 2.22 -16.44
N ASN A 17 -16.90 1.73 -16.96
CA ASN A 17 -17.05 1.50 -18.41
C ASN A 17 -16.99 2.80 -19.21
N TRP A 18 -17.60 3.88 -18.69
CA TRP A 18 -17.55 5.20 -19.31
C TRP A 18 -16.11 5.67 -19.40
N LEU A 19 -15.34 5.64 -18.31
CA LEU A 19 -13.95 6.10 -18.25
C LEU A 19 -13.05 5.26 -19.16
N ALA A 20 -13.17 3.93 -19.11
CA ALA A 20 -12.43 3.02 -19.97
C ALA A 20 -12.64 3.32 -21.47
N ALA A 21 -13.84 3.74 -21.86
CA ALA A 21 -14.16 4.10 -23.25
C ALA A 21 -13.65 5.47 -23.69
N ARG A 22 -13.15 6.33 -22.78
CA ARG A 22 -12.54 7.64 -23.08
C ARG A 22 -11.02 7.64 -22.94
N GLN A 23 -10.43 6.48 -22.65
CA GLN A 23 -8.98 6.34 -22.59
C GLN A 23 -8.31 6.72 -23.92
N SER A 24 -7.25 7.50 -23.84
CA SER A 24 -6.37 7.80 -24.96
C SER A 24 -5.67 6.55 -25.49
N THR A 25 -5.18 6.61 -26.73
CA THR A 25 -4.55 5.45 -27.39
C THR A 25 -3.33 4.92 -26.62
N ASP A 26 -2.61 5.80 -25.93
CA ASP A 26 -1.42 5.49 -25.13
C ASP A 26 -1.74 4.97 -23.71
N GLY A 27 -3.01 4.95 -23.30
CA GLY A 27 -3.45 4.53 -21.97
C GLY A 27 -3.69 5.66 -20.97
N SER A 28 -3.42 6.91 -21.35
CA SER A 28 -3.71 8.09 -20.52
C SER A 28 -5.20 8.47 -20.51
N LEU A 29 -5.56 9.40 -19.63
CA LEU A 29 -6.89 9.99 -19.53
C LEU A 29 -6.75 11.52 -19.56
N HIS A 30 -7.70 12.21 -20.20
CA HIS A 30 -7.81 13.66 -20.06
C HIS A 30 -8.34 14.01 -18.67
N THR A 31 -7.93 15.17 -18.16
CA THR A 31 -8.33 15.68 -16.84
C THR A 31 -9.84 15.89 -16.76
N CYS A 32 -10.42 16.57 -17.76
CA CYS A 32 -11.82 16.93 -17.78
C CYS A 32 -12.50 16.58 -19.11
N PHE A 33 -13.76 16.13 -19.02
CA PHE A 33 -14.62 15.85 -20.17
C PHE A 33 -15.90 16.67 -20.09
N TRP A 34 -16.35 17.20 -21.22
CA TRP A 34 -17.65 17.85 -21.32
C TRP A 34 -18.78 16.87 -21.04
N LEU A 35 -19.66 17.20 -20.10
CA LEU A 35 -20.79 16.34 -19.70
C LEU A 35 -21.71 15.94 -20.86
N TRP A 36 -21.91 16.84 -21.83
CA TRP A 36 -22.92 16.67 -22.87
C TRP A 36 -22.47 15.81 -24.05
N ASP A 37 -21.19 15.88 -24.43
CA ASP A 37 -20.66 15.19 -25.61
C ASP A 37 -19.42 14.34 -25.33
N ASN A 38 -18.89 14.37 -24.11
CA ASN A 38 -17.68 13.67 -23.66
C ASN A 38 -16.40 14.07 -24.39
N THR A 39 -16.35 15.24 -25.02
CA THR A 39 -15.11 15.76 -25.61
C THR A 39 -14.18 16.31 -24.52
N ASN A 40 -12.87 16.35 -24.79
CA ASN A 40 -11.91 16.95 -23.85
C ASN A 40 -12.29 18.42 -23.58
N ALA A 41 -12.38 18.79 -22.31
CA ALA A 41 -12.66 20.15 -21.88
C ALA A 41 -11.48 21.12 -22.06
N ASN A 42 -10.29 20.63 -22.41
CA ASN A 42 -9.01 21.37 -22.53
C ASN A 42 -8.70 22.14 -21.24
N PHE A 43 -8.68 21.42 -20.13
CA PHE A 43 -8.31 21.96 -18.83
C PHE A 43 -6.81 21.68 -18.53
N VAL A 44 -6.35 21.91 -17.30
CA VAL A 44 -4.96 21.71 -16.92
C VAL A 44 -4.56 20.25 -17.15
N GLU A 45 -3.48 20.02 -17.90
CA GLU A 45 -2.98 18.68 -18.22
C GLU A 45 -1.44 18.63 -18.07
N PRO A 46 -0.86 17.46 -17.72
CA PRO A 46 -1.55 16.22 -17.37
C PRO A 46 -1.95 16.15 -15.88
N GLU A 47 -3.12 15.58 -15.59
CA GLU A 47 -3.53 15.12 -14.25
C GLU A 47 -3.72 13.59 -14.29
N ASN A 48 -2.64 12.89 -13.97
CA ASN A 48 -2.53 11.47 -14.24
C ASN A 48 -2.89 10.60 -13.03
N ASP A 49 -3.17 11.16 -11.85
CA ASP A 49 -3.63 10.37 -10.70
C ASP A 49 -4.98 9.69 -10.99
N SER A 50 -5.79 10.28 -11.88
CA SER A 50 -6.98 9.68 -12.48
C SER A 50 -6.73 8.28 -13.06
N ILE A 51 -5.55 8.04 -13.65
CA ILE A 51 -5.10 6.74 -14.14
C ILE A 51 -4.94 5.77 -12.96
N GLY A 52 -4.27 6.20 -11.89
CA GLY A 52 -4.12 5.43 -10.67
C GLY A 52 -5.48 5.04 -10.06
N PHE A 53 -6.39 6.01 -9.93
CA PHE A 53 -7.73 5.79 -9.40
C PHE A 53 -8.61 4.92 -10.30
N PHE A 54 -8.45 4.97 -11.62
CA PHE A 54 -9.13 4.05 -12.54
C PHE A 54 -8.73 2.59 -12.26
N LEU A 55 -7.43 2.32 -12.10
CA LEU A 55 -6.92 0.98 -11.81
C LEU A 55 -7.41 0.47 -10.45
N ILE A 56 -7.37 1.32 -9.41
CA ILE A 56 -7.89 1.00 -8.07
C ILE A 56 -9.40 0.74 -8.14
N GLY A 57 -10.14 1.62 -8.81
CA GLY A 57 -11.58 1.58 -8.96
C GLY A 57 -12.07 0.30 -9.65
N ALA A 58 -11.46 -0.07 -10.78
CA ALA A 58 -11.80 -1.28 -11.51
C ALA A 58 -11.59 -2.55 -10.65
N TYR A 59 -10.46 -2.62 -9.93
CA TYR A 59 -10.19 -3.74 -9.02
C TYR A 59 -11.20 -3.80 -7.87
N LYS A 60 -11.47 -2.67 -7.21
CA LYS A 60 -12.42 -2.59 -6.09
C LYS A 60 -13.85 -2.91 -6.53
N HIS A 61 -14.26 -2.47 -7.72
CA HIS A 61 -15.55 -2.82 -8.29
C HIS A 61 -15.68 -4.32 -8.52
N TYR A 62 -14.67 -4.96 -9.12
CA TYR A 62 -14.66 -6.41 -9.25
C TYR A 62 -14.69 -7.11 -7.88
N LYS A 63 -13.91 -6.65 -6.90
CA LYS A 63 -13.92 -7.21 -5.54
C LYS A 63 -15.31 -7.12 -4.88
N ALA A 64 -16.04 -6.03 -5.13
CA ALA A 64 -17.38 -5.84 -4.58
C ALA A 64 -18.47 -6.68 -5.27
N THR A 65 -18.32 -6.97 -6.56
CA THR A 65 -19.38 -7.59 -7.39
C THR A 65 -19.11 -9.04 -7.79
N GLY A 66 -17.85 -9.46 -7.84
CA GLY A 66 -17.41 -10.69 -8.49
C GLY A 66 -17.68 -10.72 -10.01
N ASN A 67 -18.04 -9.59 -10.63
CA ASN A 67 -18.47 -9.55 -12.02
C ASN A 67 -17.27 -9.71 -12.98
N LYS A 68 -17.00 -10.95 -13.40
CA LYS A 68 -15.92 -11.24 -14.36
C LYS A 68 -16.17 -10.62 -15.74
N ALA A 69 -17.42 -10.50 -16.17
CA ALA A 69 -17.73 -9.92 -17.48
C ALA A 69 -17.42 -8.42 -17.54
N PHE A 70 -17.66 -7.68 -16.44
CA PHE A 70 -17.18 -6.31 -16.30
C PHE A 70 -15.65 -6.26 -16.41
N LEU A 71 -14.97 -7.09 -15.63
CA LEU A 71 -13.51 -7.09 -15.57
C LEU A 71 -12.89 -7.38 -16.96
N ASP A 72 -13.38 -8.42 -17.64
CA ASP A 72 -13.03 -8.75 -19.02
C ASP A 72 -13.22 -7.56 -19.97
N GLY A 73 -14.34 -6.84 -19.81
CA GLY A 73 -14.70 -5.69 -20.63
C GLY A 73 -13.76 -4.50 -20.48
N VAL A 74 -13.29 -4.22 -19.26
CA VAL A 74 -12.38 -3.10 -18.97
C VAL A 74 -10.90 -3.48 -18.98
N TYR A 75 -10.56 -4.78 -19.01
CA TYR A 75 -9.18 -5.24 -18.81
C TYR A 75 -8.18 -4.66 -19.81
N LYS A 76 -8.58 -4.50 -21.07
CA LYS A 76 -7.73 -3.85 -22.08
C LYS A 76 -7.35 -2.42 -21.67
N ALA A 77 -8.31 -1.64 -21.17
CA ALA A 77 -8.05 -0.28 -20.70
C ALA A 77 -7.18 -0.29 -19.44
N VAL A 78 -7.47 -1.17 -18.48
CA VAL A 78 -6.63 -1.37 -17.28
C VAL A 78 -5.18 -1.64 -17.66
N LYS A 79 -4.95 -2.57 -18.60
CA LYS A 79 -3.61 -2.89 -19.09
C LYS A 79 -2.92 -1.69 -19.73
N ASN A 80 -3.61 -0.95 -20.58
CA ASN A 80 -3.04 0.23 -21.24
C ASN A 80 -2.64 1.31 -20.23
N SER A 81 -3.50 1.61 -19.24
CA SER A 81 -3.21 2.59 -18.19
C SER A 81 -2.04 2.17 -17.30
N ALA A 82 -1.99 0.90 -16.88
CA ALA A 82 -0.87 0.41 -16.08
C ALA A 82 0.44 0.42 -16.87
N ASN A 83 0.39 0.06 -18.16
CA ASN A 83 1.55 0.17 -19.05
C ASN A 83 1.99 1.62 -19.25
N TYR A 84 1.07 2.57 -19.42
CA TYR A 84 1.40 3.99 -19.54
C TYR A 84 2.25 4.47 -18.36
N ILE A 85 1.82 4.17 -17.12
CA ILE A 85 2.58 4.53 -15.92
C ILE A 85 3.96 3.88 -15.98
N MET A 86 4.01 2.56 -16.17
CA MET A 86 5.24 1.76 -16.15
C MET A 86 6.26 2.18 -17.22
N THR A 87 5.82 2.49 -18.44
CA THR A 87 6.73 2.84 -19.55
C THR A 87 7.22 4.28 -19.49
N ASN A 88 6.51 5.16 -18.77
CA ASN A 88 6.86 6.57 -18.60
C ASN A 88 7.46 6.88 -17.22
N MET A 89 7.82 5.86 -16.44
CA MET A 89 8.57 6.05 -15.19
C MET A 89 9.96 6.62 -15.46
N ASP A 90 10.39 7.57 -14.64
CA ASP A 90 11.77 8.03 -14.61
C ASP A 90 12.65 6.94 -13.99
N GLN A 91 13.51 6.34 -14.82
CA GLN A 91 14.37 5.23 -14.42
C GLN A 91 15.48 5.64 -13.46
N THR A 92 15.81 6.92 -13.38
CA THR A 92 16.81 7.45 -12.44
C THR A 92 16.18 7.61 -11.08
N THR A 93 15.07 8.34 -10.99
CA THR A 93 14.44 8.67 -9.71
C THR A 93 13.58 7.53 -9.17
N GLY A 94 12.99 6.73 -10.05
CA GLY A 94 12.03 5.68 -9.73
C GLY A 94 10.58 6.18 -9.62
N PHE A 95 10.31 7.46 -9.88
CA PHE A 95 8.96 8.00 -9.88
C PHE A 95 8.20 7.61 -11.16
N GLY A 96 6.88 7.52 -11.05
CA GLY A 96 5.97 7.53 -12.18
C GLY A 96 5.95 8.88 -12.90
N PRO A 97 5.17 9.01 -13.98
CA PRO A 97 5.16 10.22 -14.81
C PRO A 97 4.84 11.47 -14.02
N ALA A 98 5.58 12.56 -14.26
CA ALA A 98 5.31 13.85 -13.66
C ALA A 98 3.95 14.40 -14.11
N ASP A 99 3.24 15.10 -13.23
CA ASP A 99 1.89 15.59 -13.46
C ASP A 99 1.60 16.90 -12.69
N LYS A 100 0.35 17.36 -12.74
CA LYS A 100 -0.14 18.56 -12.05
C LYS A 100 -0.87 18.26 -10.73
N SER A 101 -1.12 16.98 -10.45
CA SER A 101 -1.82 16.47 -9.27
C SER A 101 -3.22 17.05 -9.06
N ILE A 102 -3.85 16.66 -7.96
CA ILE A 102 -5.25 17.00 -7.60
C ILE A 102 -5.52 18.51 -7.47
N TRP A 103 -4.49 19.33 -7.29
CA TRP A 103 -4.65 20.78 -7.19
C TRP A 103 -4.48 21.51 -8.51
N GLU A 104 -4.04 20.82 -9.56
CA GLU A 104 -3.98 21.35 -10.93
C GLU A 104 -3.18 22.67 -11.03
N GLU A 105 -2.13 22.76 -10.22
CA GLU A 105 -1.37 23.99 -9.96
C GLU A 105 0.02 23.99 -10.59
N GLY A 106 0.60 25.19 -10.70
CA GLY A 106 1.96 25.40 -11.19
C GLY A 106 2.10 25.39 -12.71
N ASP A 107 3.26 25.81 -13.20
CA ASP A 107 3.53 25.94 -14.64
C ASP A 107 4.15 24.67 -15.26
N SER A 108 4.87 23.86 -14.46
CA SER A 108 5.48 22.60 -14.90
C SER A 108 4.87 21.37 -14.21
N PRO A 109 4.87 20.18 -14.84
CA PRO A 109 4.58 18.92 -14.15
C PRO A 109 5.70 18.52 -13.19
N GLU A 110 5.35 17.89 -12.08
CA GLU A 110 6.26 17.49 -10.98
C GLU A 110 5.90 16.09 -10.47
N TYR A 111 6.74 15.50 -9.59
CA TYR A 111 6.51 14.19 -9.00
C TYR A 111 5.75 14.32 -7.68
N TYR A 112 4.43 14.55 -7.75
CA TYR A 112 3.57 14.80 -6.58
C TYR A 112 3.29 13.56 -5.74
N ALA A 113 3.43 13.65 -4.42
CA ALA A 113 3.18 12.54 -3.51
C ALA A 113 1.78 11.94 -3.67
N TYR A 114 0.75 12.77 -3.90
CA TYR A 114 -0.62 12.33 -4.14
C TYR A 114 -0.73 11.41 -5.37
N THR A 115 -0.19 11.86 -6.50
CA THR A 115 -0.18 11.12 -7.76
C THR A 115 0.70 9.89 -7.70
N GLN A 116 1.88 9.98 -7.09
CA GLN A 116 2.76 8.83 -6.93
C GLN A 116 2.11 7.73 -6.07
N ALA A 117 1.32 8.10 -5.05
CA ALA A 117 0.54 7.15 -4.26
C ALA A 117 -0.52 6.43 -5.11
N SER A 118 -1.30 7.17 -5.91
CA SER A 118 -2.34 6.60 -6.75
C SER A 118 -1.75 5.70 -7.85
N TYR A 119 -0.60 6.07 -8.43
CA TYR A 119 0.13 5.21 -9.36
C TYR A 119 0.59 3.91 -8.72
N ALA A 120 1.26 3.99 -7.56
CA ALA A 120 1.77 2.82 -6.87
C ALA A 120 0.63 1.83 -6.58
N MET A 121 -0.45 2.31 -5.96
CA MET A 121 -1.58 1.46 -5.56
C MET A 121 -2.47 1.07 -6.74
N GLY A 122 -2.50 1.88 -7.80
CA GLY A 122 -3.09 1.53 -9.09
C GLY A 122 -2.34 0.39 -9.77
N LEU A 123 -1.01 0.41 -9.80
CA LEU A 123 -0.20 -0.69 -10.33
C LEU A 123 -0.35 -1.96 -9.50
N LYS A 124 -0.45 -1.85 -8.16
CA LYS A 124 -0.77 -3.01 -7.30
C LYS A 124 -2.16 -3.59 -7.63
N SER A 125 -3.13 -2.73 -7.89
CA SER A 125 -4.48 -3.14 -8.32
C SER A 125 -4.46 -3.80 -9.70
N ALA A 126 -3.70 -3.24 -10.64
CA ALA A 126 -3.52 -3.83 -11.97
C ALA A 126 -2.82 -5.19 -11.92
N ALA A 127 -1.89 -5.40 -10.99
CA ALA A 127 -1.26 -6.70 -10.76
C ALA A 127 -2.27 -7.75 -10.28
N LEU A 128 -3.13 -7.40 -9.32
CA LEU A 128 -4.22 -8.27 -8.86
C LEU A 128 -5.18 -8.63 -10.00
N ILE A 129 -5.56 -7.64 -10.82
CA ILE A 129 -6.38 -7.88 -12.01
C ILE A 129 -5.65 -8.79 -13.00
N ALA A 130 -4.38 -8.54 -13.30
CA ALA A 130 -3.61 -9.36 -14.23
C ALA A 130 -3.52 -10.83 -13.76
N THR A 131 -3.36 -11.09 -12.46
CA THR A 131 -3.44 -12.45 -11.89
C THR A 131 -4.83 -13.08 -12.09
N LEU A 132 -5.92 -12.33 -11.88
CA LEU A 132 -7.29 -12.80 -12.13
C LEU A 132 -7.55 -13.12 -13.60
N GLU A 133 -6.84 -12.45 -14.50
CA GLU A 133 -6.86 -12.67 -15.95
C GLU A 133 -5.85 -13.74 -16.42
N GLY A 134 -5.08 -14.33 -15.51
CA GLY A 134 -4.08 -15.36 -15.82
C GLY A 134 -2.77 -14.84 -16.40
N ASP A 135 -2.53 -13.51 -16.40
CA ASP A 135 -1.32 -12.87 -16.91
C ASP A 135 -0.31 -12.59 -15.78
N ASN A 136 0.23 -13.66 -15.20
CA ASN A 136 1.13 -13.55 -14.04
C ASN A 136 2.44 -12.82 -14.35
N ALA A 137 2.97 -12.90 -15.58
CA ALA A 137 4.18 -12.18 -15.95
C ALA A 137 3.95 -10.65 -15.96
N LEU A 138 2.77 -10.23 -16.39
CA LEU A 138 2.38 -8.83 -16.34
C LEU A 138 2.09 -8.38 -14.90
N ALA A 139 1.46 -9.24 -14.08
CA ALA A 139 1.29 -8.99 -12.66
C ALA A 139 2.64 -8.71 -11.96
N ASP A 140 3.69 -9.46 -12.31
CA ASP A 140 5.05 -9.24 -11.78
C ASP A 140 5.61 -7.89 -12.18
N SER A 141 5.41 -7.52 -13.45
CA SER A 141 5.88 -6.25 -14.00
C SER A 141 5.20 -5.07 -13.28
N PHE A 142 3.88 -5.14 -13.09
CA PHE A 142 3.11 -4.12 -12.37
C PHE A 142 3.44 -4.08 -10.88
N ASN A 143 3.61 -5.24 -10.22
CA ASN A 143 4.07 -5.29 -8.83
C ASN A 143 5.44 -4.66 -8.67
N GLY A 144 6.35 -4.92 -9.61
CA GLY A 144 7.69 -4.33 -9.64
C GLY A 144 7.65 -2.82 -9.81
N ALA A 145 6.93 -2.33 -10.81
CA ALA A 145 6.75 -0.90 -11.06
C ALA A 145 6.15 -0.17 -9.84
N GLY A 146 5.08 -0.72 -9.26
CA GLY A 146 4.47 -0.16 -8.04
C GLY A 146 5.45 -0.12 -6.87
N SER A 147 6.25 -1.18 -6.68
CA SER A 147 7.28 -1.21 -5.62
C SER A 147 8.40 -0.20 -5.85
N THR A 148 8.79 0.06 -7.10
CA THR A 148 9.78 1.08 -7.45
C THR A 148 9.28 2.48 -7.08
N ILE A 149 8.03 2.81 -7.41
CA ILE A 149 7.42 4.10 -7.01
C ILE A 149 7.34 4.22 -5.49
N LEU A 150 6.91 3.16 -4.79
CA LEU A 150 6.87 3.14 -3.32
C LEU A 150 8.26 3.31 -2.69
N THR A 151 9.31 2.82 -3.36
CA THR A 151 10.71 3.01 -2.94
C THR A 151 11.11 4.47 -3.08
N ALA A 152 10.71 5.14 -4.17
CA ALA A 152 10.97 6.56 -4.39
C ALA A 152 10.20 7.44 -3.39
N ILE A 153 8.94 7.11 -3.10
CA ILE A 153 8.14 7.78 -2.05
C ILE A 153 8.84 7.69 -0.68
N ASN A 154 9.34 6.51 -0.29
CA ASN A 154 10.02 6.32 0.99
C ASN A 154 11.51 6.67 0.98
N ARG A 155 12.06 7.18 -0.10
CA ARG A 155 13.45 7.61 -0.06
C ARG A 155 13.52 8.98 0.59
N ASP A 156 14.61 9.24 1.30
CA ASP A 156 14.83 10.54 1.93
C ASP A 156 15.03 11.62 0.87
N ASP A 157 14.53 12.82 1.16
CA ASP A 157 14.65 14.04 0.36
C ASP A 157 16.10 14.53 0.21
N THR A 158 17.02 14.02 1.03
CA THR A 158 18.47 14.30 0.92
C THR A 158 19.25 13.23 0.14
N ALA A 159 18.61 12.15 -0.30
CA ALA A 159 19.27 11.09 -1.06
C ALA A 159 19.62 11.52 -2.50
N SER A 160 20.41 10.71 -3.20
CA SER A 160 20.69 10.87 -4.63
C SER A 160 20.34 9.57 -5.36
N PRO A 161 19.27 9.54 -6.18
CA PRO A 161 18.28 10.61 -6.40
C PRO A 161 17.42 10.87 -5.15
N LYS A 162 16.82 12.05 -5.04
CA LYS A 162 15.96 12.41 -3.89
C LYS A 162 14.64 11.64 -3.88
N GLY A 163 14.09 11.40 -2.69
CA GLY A 163 12.73 10.89 -2.51
C GLY A 163 11.81 11.92 -1.85
N LEU A 164 10.60 11.50 -1.46
CA LEU A 164 9.57 12.37 -0.90
C LEU A 164 9.58 12.46 0.63
N TRP A 165 10.41 11.70 1.35
CA TRP A 165 10.43 11.77 2.80
C TRP A 165 11.34 12.90 3.29
N ASN A 166 10.74 13.94 3.88
CA ASN A 166 11.45 15.03 4.55
C ASN A 166 12.10 14.51 5.82
N SER A 167 13.34 14.04 5.70
CA SER A 167 14.05 13.36 6.78
C SER A 167 14.36 14.26 7.97
N ALA A 168 14.51 15.57 7.71
CA ALA A 168 14.83 16.57 8.74
C ALA A 168 13.62 16.94 9.60
N ASN A 169 12.43 17.03 9.00
CA ASN A 169 11.23 17.56 9.66
C ASN A 169 10.13 16.51 9.90
N GLY A 170 10.25 15.31 9.31
CA GLY A 170 9.40 14.17 9.62
C GLY A 170 8.02 14.17 8.96
N TYR A 171 7.93 14.52 7.67
CA TYR A 171 6.70 14.45 6.87
C TYR A 171 7.04 14.13 5.39
N TYR A 172 6.06 13.74 4.58
CA TYR A 172 6.23 13.64 3.13
C TYR A 172 6.08 15.01 2.47
N ASP A 173 7.09 15.41 1.68
CA ASP A 173 7.08 16.62 0.87
C ASP A 173 5.94 16.58 -0.17
N ARG A 174 5.46 17.75 -0.60
CA ARG A 174 4.41 17.88 -1.63
C ARG A 174 4.81 17.17 -2.93
N CYS A 175 6.02 17.45 -3.40
CA CYS A 175 6.55 16.86 -4.64
C CYS A 175 8.08 16.97 -4.73
N ILE A 176 8.63 16.26 -5.72
CA ILE A 176 9.96 16.51 -6.27
C ILE A 176 9.81 17.17 -7.64
N ASN A 177 10.48 18.29 -7.85
CA ASN A 177 10.47 18.99 -9.13
C ASN A 177 11.23 18.16 -10.18
N THR A 178 10.88 18.32 -11.46
CA THR A 178 11.52 17.59 -12.56
C THR A 178 13.01 17.94 -12.76
N ASP A 179 13.49 19.04 -12.17
CA ASP A 179 14.90 19.40 -12.09
C ASP A 179 15.65 18.76 -10.90
N GLY A 180 14.95 17.96 -10.08
CA GLY A 180 15.50 17.29 -8.89
C GLY A 180 15.56 18.15 -7.64
N THR A 181 14.97 19.35 -7.62
CA THR A 181 14.77 20.14 -6.40
C THR A 181 13.55 19.65 -5.60
N VAL A 182 13.56 19.90 -4.29
CA VAL A 182 12.49 19.43 -3.38
C VAL A 182 11.51 20.58 -3.14
N ASN A 183 10.21 20.29 -3.22
CA ASN A 183 9.18 21.21 -2.77
C ASN A 183 8.66 20.77 -1.39
N THR A 184 9.20 21.40 -0.35
CA THR A 184 8.91 21.05 1.04
C THR A 184 7.58 21.62 1.56
N LEU A 185 6.70 22.14 0.70
CA LEU A 185 5.40 22.64 1.15
C LEU A 185 4.62 21.50 1.83
N GLU A 186 4.11 21.76 3.02
CA GLU A 186 3.18 20.86 3.69
C GLU A 186 1.84 20.89 2.97
N ASP A 187 1.44 19.74 2.41
CA ASP A 187 0.24 19.59 1.62
C ASP A 187 -0.58 18.42 2.16
N THR A 188 -1.83 18.67 2.54
CA THR A 188 -2.68 17.67 3.21
C THR A 188 -3.16 16.58 2.26
N SER A 189 -3.06 16.79 0.94
CA SER A 189 -3.32 15.74 -0.06
C SER A 189 -2.42 14.53 0.15
N THR A 190 -1.22 14.72 0.71
CA THR A 190 -0.28 13.64 1.01
C THR A 190 -0.83 12.59 1.99
N ASN A 191 -1.88 12.90 2.77
CA ASN A 191 -2.61 11.92 3.58
C ASN A 191 -3.20 10.75 2.76
N ILE A 192 -3.37 10.93 1.44
CA ILE A 192 -3.81 9.86 0.53
C ILE A 192 -2.87 8.63 0.57
N LEU A 193 -1.59 8.84 0.89
CA LEU A 193 -0.59 7.78 1.06
C LEU A 193 -1.07 6.71 2.05
N PHE A 194 -1.75 7.14 3.11
CA PHE A 194 -2.25 6.26 4.17
C PHE A 194 -3.63 5.70 3.84
N ALA A 195 -4.51 6.54 3.27
CA ALA A 195 -5.86 6.14 2.89
C ALA A 195 -5.85 5.01 1.83
N LEU A 196 -4.92 5.07 0.86
CA LEU A 196 -4.74 4.04 -0.15
C LEU A 196 -3.84 2.87 0.29
N GLY A 197 -3.17 2.99 1.44
CA GLY A 197 -2.26 1.97 1.96
C GLY A 197 -0.90 1.91 1.26
N ALA A 198 -0.49 2.98 0.58
CA ALA A 198 0.87 3.11 0.04
C ALA A 198 1.90 3.11 1.17
N ILE A 199 1.55 3.69 2.32
CA ILE A 199 2.32 3.64 3.57
C ILE A 199 1.43 3.06 4.66
N ASP A 200 1.95 2.11 5.43
CA ASP A 200 1.24 1.56 6.59
C ASP A 200 1.02 2.67 7.63
N VAL A 201 -0.23 2.82 8.09
CA VAL A 201 -0.63 3.72 9.17
C VAL A 201 0.11 3.44 10.48
N ASN A 202 0.59 2.20 10.64
CA ASN A 202 1.37 1.79 11.80
C ASN A 202 2.86 2.07 11.67
N SER A 203 3.33 2.64 10.55
CA SER A 203 4.72 3.05 10.41
C SER A 203 5.05 4.30 11.24
N SER A 204 6.32 4.43 11.64
CA SER A 204 6.83 5.65 12.28
C SER A 204 6.66 6.87 11.39
N ARG A 205 6.87 6.71 10.08
CA ARG A 205 6.74 7.79 9.10
C ARG A 205 5.32 8.30 8.95
N ALA A 206 4.33 7.41 8.86
CA ALA A 206 2.93 7.80 8.84
C ALA A 206 2.53 8.55 10.11
N THR A 207 2.93 8.03 11.27
CA THR A 207 2.66 8.67 12.57
C THR A 207 3.31 10.06 12.67
N SER A 208 4.57 10.19 12.25
CA SER A 208 5.29 11.47 12.24
C SER A 208 4.65 12.48 11.29
N HIS A 209 4.28 12.03 10.09
CA HIS A 209 3.67 12.88 9.08
C HIS A 209 2.31 13.42 9.53
N VAL A 210 1.38 12.56 9.95
CA VAL A 210 0.04 12.99 10.36
C VAL A 210 0.12 13.92 11.56
N ASN A 211 0.99 13.62 12.54
CA ASN A 211 1.22 14.52 13.68
C ASN A 211 1.75 15.90 13.25
N LYS A 212 2.59 15.98 12.20
CA LYS A 212 3.10 17.26 11.66
C LYS A 212 1.96 18.04 10.99
N ILE A 213 1.25 17.40 10.06
CA ILE A 213 0.14 18.03 9.31
C ILE A 213 -0.94 18.53 10.25
N GLU A 214 -1.38 17.72 11.21
CA GLU A 214 -2.38 18.15 12.18
C GLU A 214 -1.89 19.28 13.09
N LYS A 215 -0.61 19.26 13.48
CA LYS A 215 -0.06 20.29 14.35
C LYS A 215 -0.03 21.65 13.66
N ASP A 216 0.37 21.68 12.40
CA ASP A 216 0.73 22.92 11.72
C ASP A 216 -0.39 23.46 10.83
N LEU A 217 -1.29 22.61 10.33
CA LEU A 217 -2.34 22.99 9.38
C LEU A 217 -3.77 22.90 9.93
N ASN A 218 -3.99 22.25 11.07
CA ASN A 218 -5.34 22.13 11.62
C ASN A 218 -5.92 23.49 12.00
N ALA A 219 -7.11 23.74 11.47
CA ALA A 219 -7.98 24.84 11.84
C ALA A 219 -9.33 24.30 12.30
N ASP A 220 -10.08 25.08 13.08
CA ASP A 220 -11.45 24.72 13.42
C ASP A 220 -11.59 23.29 14.00
N THR A 221 -10.70 22.93 14.93
CA THR A 221 -10.61 21.64 15.63
C THR A 221 -10.15 20.44 14.79
N TYR A 222 -10.70 20.24 13.59
CA TYR A 222 -10.36 19.10 12.70
C TYR A 222 -10.26 19.49 11.22
N GLY A 223 -10.52 20.74 10.89
CA GLY A 223 -10.46 21.24 9.53
C GLY A 223 -9.03 21.28 9.01
N LEU A 224 -8.83 20.76 7.80
CA LEU A 224 -7.53 20.76 7.13
C LEU A 224 -7.64 21.51 5.80
N PRO A 225 -6.80 22.54 5.54
CA PRO A 225 -6.72 23.19 4.23
C PRO A 225 -5.98 22.31 3.23
N ARG A 226 -5.92 22.69 1.95
CA ARG A 226 -4.99 22.05 0.99
C ARG A 226 -3.54 22.17 1.46
N TYR A 227 -3.13 23.40 1.78
CA TYR A 227 -1.83 23.76 2.32
C TYR A 227 -1.90 25.16 2.98
N ALA A 228 -0.85 25.56 3.69
CA ALA A 228 -0.77 26.86 4.35
C ALA A 228 -0.74 28.03 3.34
N ASN A 229 -1.47 29.11 3.64
CA ASN A 229 -1.62 30.30 2.80
C ASN A 229 -2.29 30.06 1.44
N ASP A 230 -3.02 28.96 1.28
CA ASP A 230 -3.86 28.75 0.10
C ASP A 230 -4.90 29.86 -0.04
N THR A 231 -4.91 30.59 -1.15
CA THR A 231 -5.84 31.71 -1.38
C THR A 231 -6.93 31.40 -2.39
N PHE A 232 -7.07 30.15 -2.83
CA PHE A 232 -7.96 29.78 -3.93
C PHE A 232 -9.40 30.26 -3.73
N TYR A 233 -9.95 30.14 -2.52
CA TYR A 233 -11.30 30.61 -2.19
C TYR A 233 -11.38 31.93 -1.41
N TYR A 234 -10.28 32.68 -1.39
CA TYR A 234 -10.14 33.95 -0.68
C TYR A 234 -9.89 35.12 -1.63
N THR A 235 -8.70 35.15 -2.24
CA THR A 235 -8.23 36.28 -3.06
C THR A 235 -7.69 35.86 -4.42
N SER A 236 -7.69 34.57 -4.74
CA SER A 236 -7.26 34.10 -6.05
C SER A 236 -8.16 34.63 -7.16
N GLN A 237 -7.56 35.11 -8.25
CA GLN A 237 -8.29 35.49 -9.47
C GLN A 237 -8.96 34.29 -10.16
N TRP A 238 -8.54 33.08 -9.82
CA TRP A 238 -9.06 31.83 -10.35
C TRP A 238 -10.20 31.26 -9.49
N SER A 239 -10.55 31.92 -8.39
CA SER A 239 -11.64 31.53 -7.49
C SER A 239 -12.99 31.55 -8.22
N PRO A 240 -13.73 30.43 -8.31
CA PRO A 240 -15.11 30.46 -8.76
C PRO A 240 -16.08 31.03 -7.69
N SER A 241 -15.62 31.19 -6.44
CA SER A 241 -16.44 31.67 -5.30
C SER A 241 -16.17 33.13 -4.90
N GLY A 242 -15.13 33.75 -5.47
CA GLY A 242 -14.63 35.02 -4.94
C GLY A 242 -14.05 34.85 -3.54
N ASN A 243 -14.59 35.61 -2.56
CA ASN A 243 -14.13 35.67 -1.17
C ASN A 243 -15.16 35.06 -0.21
N GLU A 244 -15.66 33.86 -0.49
CA GLU A 244 -16.56 33.16 0.44
C GLU A 244 -15.80 32.56 1.64
N ALA A 245 -14.51 32.23 1.49
CA ALA A 245 -13.71 31.70 2.60
C ALA A 245 -13.45 32.72 3.71
N LEU A 246 -13.36 34.01 3.36
CA LEU A 246 -13.00 35.14 4.22
C LEU A 246 -11.56 35.12 4.77
N GLU A 247 -10.79 34.06 4.54
CA GLU A 247 -9.38 33.95 4.88
C GLU A 247 -8.66 32.93 3.97
N ALA A 248 -7.33 33.02 3.96
CA ALA A 248 -6.50 31.98 3.35
C ALA A 248 -6.55 30.68 4.17
N SER A 249 -6.27 29.55 3.51
CA SER A 249 -6.34 28.21 4.08
C SER A 249 -7.72 27.87 4.68
N PRO A 250 -8.83 28.04 3.92
CA PRO A 250 -10.10 27.47 4.34
C PRO A 250 -9.96 25.94 4.46
N SER A 251 -10.78 25.32 5.30
CA SER A 251 -10.77 23.87 5.44
C SER A 251 -11.40 23.20 4.22
N TRP A 252 -10.77 22.13 3.75
CA TRP A 252 -11.26 21.26 2.69
C TRP A 252 -11.70 19.95 3.36
N PRO A 253 -13.01 19.72 3.57
CA PRO A 253 -13.48 18.58 4.36
C PRO A 253 -12.99 17.23 3.84
N GLN A 254 -12.72 17.11 2.53
CA GLN A 254 -12.07 15.93 1.94
C GLN A 254 -10.74 15.57 2.62
N MET A 255 -9.91 16.56 2.93
CA MET A 255 -8.58 16.35 3.54
C MET A 255 -8.71 15.84 4.98
N THR A 256 -9.69 16.39 5.72
CA THR A 256 -10.07 15.88 7.04
C THR A 256 -10.59 14.44 6.96
N MET A 257 -11.28 14.05 5.88
CA MET A 257 -11.74 12.66 5.69
C MET A 257 -10.59 11.68 5.41
N TRP A 258 -9.53 12.09 4.71
CA TRP A 258 -8.33 11.26 4.57
C TRP A 258 -7.59 11.05 5.90
N ASP A 259 -7.54 12.07 6.74
CA ASP A 259 -7.03 11.92 8.11
C ASP A 259 -7.96 11.03 8.95
N SER A 260 -9.28 11.20 8.89
CA SER A 260 -10.22 10.31 9.59
C SER A 260 -10.06 8.84 9.19
N VAL A 261 -9.81 8.56 7.90
CA VAL A 261 -9.48 7.21 7.42
C VAL A 261 -8.18 6.70 8.03
N TYR A 262 -7.13 7.54 8.10
CA TYR A 262 -5.90 7.20 8.83
C TYR A 262 -6.18 6.88 10.31
N GLN A 263 -6.93 7.74 11.02
CA GLN A 263 -7.27 7.54 12.42
C GLN A 263 -8.03 6.22 12.64
N THR A 264 -8.97 5.90 11.75
CA THR A 264 -9.68 4.63 11.75
C THR A 264 -8.72 3.45 11.67
N TYR A 265 -7.86 3.42 10.64
CA TYR A 265 -6.94 2.29 10.45
C TYR A 265 -5.86 2.20 11.52
N LYS A 266 -5.51 3.32 12.16
CA LYS A 266 -4.62 3.36 13.32
C LYS A 266 -5.26 2.80 14.59
N GLY A 267 -6.58 2.62 14.60
CA GLY A 267 -7.36 2.18 15.77
C GLY A 267 -7.78 3.34 16.68
N ASN A 268 -7.67 4.59 16.23
CA ASN A 268 -8.12 5.78 16.95
C ASN A 268 -9.59 6.12 16.62
N GLY A 269 -10.49 5.21 16.98
CA GLY A 269 -11.91 5.31 16.65
C GLY A 269 -12.58 6.58 17.19
N SER A 270 -12.25 7.02 18.42
CA SER A 270 -12.85 8.24 18.99
C SER A 270 -12.56 9.47 18.14
N LYS A 271 -11.29 9.68 17.77
CA LYS A 271 -10.90 10.84 16.96
C LYS A 271 -11.49 10.78 15.56
N SER A 272 -11.48 9.61 14.93
CA SER A 272 -12.11 9.43 13.62
C SER A 272 -13.60 9.79 13.65
N TYR A 273 -14.32 9.38 14.70
CA TYR A 273 -15.72 9.74 14.89
C TYR A 273 -15.92 11.24 15.06
N ASP A 274 -15.08 11.90 15.87
CA ASP A 274 -15.16 13.36 16.06
C ASP A 274 -14.93 14.12 14.74
N MET A 275 -14.06 13.63 13.87
CA MET A 275 -13.84 14.19 12.53
C MET A 275 -15.06 14.01 11.61
N LEU A 276 -15.75 12.86 11.69
CA LEU A 276 -17.01 12.63 10.96
C LEU A 276 -18.11 13.56 11.45
N GLU A 277 -18.22 13.76 12.78
CA GLU A 277 -19.18 14.72 13.35
C GLU A 277 -18.82 16.16 12.96
N TRP A 278 -17.53 16.54 12.96
CA TRP A 278 -17.08 17.84 12.44
C TRP A 278 -17.53 18.04 11.00
N PHE A 279 -17.27 17.07 10.11
CA PHE A 279 -17.70 17.14 8.71
C PHE A 279 -19.21 17.39 8.61
N LYS A 280 -20.01 16.59 9.33
CA LYS A 280 -21.46 16.71 9.37
C LYS A 280 -21.92 18.07 9.89
N HIS A 281 -21.27 18.62 10.92
CA HIS A 281 -21.60 19.92 11.50
C HIS A 281 -21.28 21.09 10.56
N ARG A 282 -20.22 20.99 9.75
CA ARG A 282 -19.85 22.04 8.79
C ARG A 282 -20.62 21.98 7.49
N THR A 283 -20.88 20.78 6.99
CA THR A 283 -21.46 20.59 5.65
C THR A 283 -22.97 20.34 5.67
N GLY A 284 -23.50 19.79 6.76
CA GLY A 284 -24.91 19.41 6.94
C GLY A 284 -25.83 20.51 7.49
N THR A 285 -25.51 21.79 7.27
CA THR A 285 -26.20 22.96 7.86
C THR A 285 -27.47 23.38 7.09
N GLY A 286 -28.32 22.42 6.72
CA GLY A 286 -29.60 22.68 6.03
C GLY A 286 -29.48 22.94 4.52
N PHE A 287 -28.27 22.89 3.96
CA PHE A 287 -28.03 22.87 2.52
C PHE A 287 -28.09 21.43 2.01
N MET A 288 -28.76 21.20 0.87
CA MET A 288 -28.87 19.85 0.26
C MET A 288 -27.56 19.36 -0.38
N VAL A 289 -26.54 20.21 -0.51
CA VAL A 289 -25.34 19.93 -1.29
C VAL A 289 -24.07 20.39 -0.57
N THR A 290 -23.08 19.51 -0.44
CA THR A 290 -21.76 19.82 0.13
C THR A 290 -20.96 20.67 -0.88
N GLY A 291 -20.38 21.79 -0.43
CA GLY A 291 -19.35 22.50 -1.20
C GLY A 291 -17.98 21.84 -1.06
N GLU A 292 -17.00 22.33 -1.81
CA GLU A 292 -15.61 21.81 -1.80
C GLU A 292 -14.83 22.20 -0.55
N ALA A 293 -15.15 23.36 0.04
CA ALA A 293 -14.48 23.89 1.22
C ALA A 293 -15.47 24.49 2.23
N VAL A 294 -14.95 24.81 3.41
CA VAL A 294 -15.65 25.45 4.54
C VAL A 294 -14.80 26.63 5.00
N SER A 295 -15.44 27.77 5.25
CA SER A 295 -14.78 28.93 5.88
C SER A 295 -14.56 28.64 7.36
N ASN A 296 -13.33 28.73 7.86
CA ASN A 296 -13.08 28.57 9.31
C ASN A 296 -13.54 29.80 10.12
N VAL A 297 -13.85 30.92 9.45
CA VAL A 297 -14.37 32.14 10.09
C VAL A 297 -15.86 32.05 10.36
N THR A 298 -16.63 31.59 9.37
CA THR A 298 -18.10 31.48 9.48
C THR A 298 -18.56 30.08 9.85
N GLU A 299 -17.66 29.11 9.78
CA GLU A 299 -17.93 27.69 10.00
C GLU A 299 -18.99 27.12 9.02
N ALA A 300 -19.17 27.78 7.89
CA ALA A 300 -20.17 27.48 6.88
C ALA A 300 -19.52 26.95 5.59
N PRO A 301 -20.22 26.08 4.83
CA PRO A 301 -19.72 25.58 3.56
C PRO A 301 -19.67 26.72 2.55
N LEU A 302 -18.71 26.68 1.63
CA LEU A 302 -18.68 27.59 0.48
C LEU A 302 -19.76 27.14 -0.50
N VAL A 303 -20.81 27.94 -0.66
CA VAL A 303 -22.04 27.54 -1.34
C VAL A 303 -21.91 27.59 -2.86
N SER A 304 -21.02 28.44 -3.39
CA SER A 304 -20.82 28.55 -4.83
C SER A 304 -20.19 27.32 -5.47
N THR A 305 -19.57 26.45 -4.67
CA THR A 305 -18.89 25.22 -5.12
C THR A 305 -19.74 23.98 -4.91
N ALA A 306 -20.97 24.15 -4.42
CA ALA A 306 -21.89 23.05 -4.24
C ALA A 306 -22.63 22.72 -5.55
N ALA A 307 -22.86 21.45 -5.91
CA ALA A 307 -22.50 20.22 -5.19
C ALA A 307 -21.13 19.68 -5.61
N GLU A 308 -20.25 19.44 -4.64
CA GLU A 308 -18.92 18.87 -4.86
C GLU A 308 -18.91 17.33 -4.61
N PRO A 309 -18.84 16.50 -5.68
CA PRO A 309 -18.94 15.05 -5.55
C PRO A 309 -17.79 14.40 -4.78
N VAL A 310 -16.56 14.92 -4.87
CA VAL A 310 -15.39 14.34 -4.21
C VAL A 310 -15.50 14.52 -2.69
N THR A 311 -15.96 15.68 -2.24
CA THR A 311 -16.21 15.96 -0.83
C THR A 311 -17.25 15.00 -0.25
N ALA A 312 -18.39 14.82 -0.92
CA ALA A 312 -19.40 13.84 -0.50
C ALA A 312 -18.86 12.39 -0.52
N ALA A 313 -18.10 12.02 -1.56
CA ALA A 313 -17.52 10.70 -1.69
C ALA A 313 -16.54 10.38 -0.56
N SER A 314 -15.71 11.34 -0.16
CA SER A 314 -14.74 11.16 0.93
C SER A 314 -15.41 10.87 2.27
N PHE A 315 -16.52 11.55 2.58
CA PHE A 315 -17.29 11.30 3.80
C PHE A 315 -17.93 9.91 3.82
N ILE A 316 -18.49 9.47 2.69
CA ILE A 316 -19.04 8.11 2.56
C ILE A 316 -17.94 7.08 2.78
N LEU A 317 -16.80 7.24 2.13
CA LEU A 317 -15.66 6.32 2.26
C LEU A 317 -15.12 6.29 3.69
N ALA A 318 -14.93 7.44 4.33
CA ALA A 318 -14.48 7.53 5.72
C ALA A 318 -15.50 6.90 6.69
N SER A 319 -16.80 7.14 6.50
CA SER A 319 -17.87 6.56 7.32
C SER A 319 -17.93 5.03 7.20
N LEU A 320 -17.75 4.51 5.98
CA LEU A 320 -17.73 3.06 5.72
C LEU A 320 -16.46 2.42 6.28
N ALA A 321 -15.31 3.09 6.18
CA ALA A 321 -14.07 2.64 6.81
C ALA A 321 -14.21 2.59 8.34
N TYR A 322 -14.71 3.67 8.95
CA TYR A 322 -14.98 3.75 10.39
C TYR A 322 -15.88 2.62 10.88
N SER A 323 -16.90 2.26 10.09
CA SER A 323 -17.84 1.19 10.39
C SER A 323 -17.32 -0.21 10.06
N ASN A 324 -16.06 -0.34 9.64
CA ASN A 324 -15.43 -1.58 9.16
C ASN A 324 -16.20 -2.27 8.00
N ASN A 325 -16.88 -1.47 7.17
CA ASN A 325 -17.65 -1.93 6.01
C ASN A 325 -16.91 -1.74 4.68
N TYR A 326 -15.83 -0.96 4.67
CA TYR A 326 -15.02 -0.76 3.47
C TYR A 326 -13.56 -0.47 3.82
N ASP A 327 -12.64 -1.23 3.24
CA ASP A 327 -11.21 -0.92 3.31
C ASP A 327 -10.78 -0.25 2.00
N MET A 328 -10.35 1.00 2.10
CA MET A 328 -9.82 1.77 0.97
C MET A 328 -8.46 1.26 0.50
N ARG A 329 -7.68 0.65 1.40
CA ARG A 329 -6.30 0.24 1.13
C ARG A 329 -6.25 -0.85 0.07
N VAL A 330 -5.21 -0.81 -0.74
CA VAL A 330 -4.87 -1.91 -1.66
C VAL A 330 -3.70 -2.66 -1.06
N TYR A 331 -3.82 -3.98 -0.98
CA TYR A 331 -2.74 -4.84 -0.52
C TYR A 331 -2.09 -5.51 -1.72
N SER A 332 -0.76 -5.46 -1.79
CA SER A 332 -0.02 -6.01 -2.92
C SER A 332 -0.11 -7.53 -2.94
N SER A 333 -0.30 -8.13 -4.12
CA SER A 333 -0.21 -9.60 -4.25
C SER A 333 1.21 -10.13 -4.03
N GLU A 334 2.21 -9.28 -4.27
CA GLU A 334 3.62 -9.53 -3.99
C GLU A 334 4.38 -8.19 -3.92
N ASN A 335 5.38 -8.06 -3.05
CA ASN A 335 6.23 -6.86 -2.99
C ASN A 335 7.66 -7.16 -3.45
N ASN A 336 8.26 -6.24 -4.22
CA ASN A 336 9.71 -6.26 -4.40
C ASN A 336 10.36 -5.80 -3.09
N ALA A 337 11.28 -6.62 -2.59
CA ALA A 337 11.88 -6.46 -1.28
C ALA A 337 13.40 -6.60 -1.36
N GLY A 338 14.13 -5.94 -0.47
CA GLY A 338 15.59 -6.08 -0.37
C GLY A 338 16.19 -5.12 0.64
N CYS A 339 16.97 -5.63 1.58
CA CYS A 339 17.65 -4.82 2.59
C CYS A 339 18.90 -5.55 3.13
N TYR A 340 20.06 -4.88 3.12
CA TYR A 340 21.27 -5.45 3.69
C TYR A 340 21.39 -5.07 5.16
N LYS A 341 21.12 -6.05 6.04
CA LYS A 341 21.32 -5.92 7.48
C LYS A 341 21.45 -7.29 8.13
N GLY A 342 22.58 -7.52 8.80
CA GLY A 342 22.78 -8.68 9.66
C GLY A 342 21.96 -8.58 10.95
N ILE A 343 21.35 -9.70 11.35
CA ILE A 343 20.49 -9.79 12.53
C ILE A 343 21.01 -10.89 13.45
N THR A 344 21.06 -10.63 14.76
CA THR A 344 21.38 -11.64 15.76
C THR A 344 20.09 -12.20 16.35
N VAL A 345 19.51 -13.22 15.70
CA VAL A 345 18.32 -13.91 16.24
C VAL A 345 18.68 -14.55 17.59
N THR A 346 17.98 -14.17 18.65
CA THR A 346 18.22 -14.73 20.00
C THR A 346 17.06 -15.63 20.45
N ASN A 347 17.35 -16.49 21.41
CA ASN A 347 16.42 -17.54 21.83
C ASN A 347 15.10 -16.95 22.37
N GLY A 348 13.99 -17.47 21.86
CA GLY A 348 12.63 -17.13 22.28
C GLY A 348 12.07 -15.81 21.75
N ALA A 349 12.79 -15.05 20.90
CA ALA A 349 12.29 -13.80 20.28
C ALA A 349 11.59 -12.83 21.26
N SER A 350 12.03 -12.81 22.52
CA SER A 350 11.27 -12.34 23.69
C SER A 350 11.20 -10.82 23.87
N ALA A 351 11.85 -10.06 23.00
CA ALA A 351 11.78 -8.60 23.03
C ALA A 351 11.94 -8.01 21.62
N ASP A 352 11.44 -6.78 21.46
CA ASP A 352 11.67 -6.00 20.26
C ASP A 352 13.05 -5.33 20.34
N TRP A 353 14.09 -6.06 19.98
CA TRP A 353 15.44 -5.50 20.02
C TRP A 353 15.67 -4.53 18.87
N ASN A 354 16.51 -3.53 19.13
CA ASN A 354 16.93 -2.52 18.15
C ASN A 354 17.57 -3.10 16.86
N GLN A 355 17.87 -4.40 16.80
CA GLN A 355 18.40 -5.03 15.61
C GLN A 355 17.45 -4.99 14.41
N TYR A 356 16.13 -4.98 14.62
CA TYR A 356 15.15 -4.81 13.54
C TYR A 356 14.82 -3.36 13.21
N LYS A 357 15.40 -2.38 13.93
CA LYS A 357 15.24 -0.96 13.61
C LYS A 357 15.72 -0.70 12.18
N TYR A 358 14.94 -0.02 11.35
CA TYR A 358 15.23 0.21 9.93
C TYR A 358 15.28 -1.04 9.05
N VAL A 359 14.84 -2.21 9.53
CA VAL A 359 14.54 -3.34 8.64
C VAL A 359 13.14 -3.09 8.06
N PRO A 360 12.99 -3.06 6.73
CA PRO A 360 11.67 -2.85 6.12
C PRO A 360 10.74 -4.01 6.45
N TYR A 361 9.47 -3.70 6.66
CA TYR A 361 8.40 -4.69 6.74
C TYR A 361 7.31 -4.49 5.69
N TYR A 362 6.63 -5.59 5.42
CA TYR A 362 5.56 -5.71 4.45
C TYR A 362 4.30 -6.17 5.17
N VAL A 363 3.18 -5.54 4.83
CA VAL A 363 1.90 -5.74 5.51
C VAL A 363 1.06 -6.74 4.73
N ASP A 364 0.40 -7.63 5.46
CA ASP A 364 -0.66 -8.48 4.93
C ASP A 364 -2.04 -7.88 5.25
N PRO A 365 -3.07 -8.14 4.43
CA PRO A 365 -4.45 -7.93 4.85
C PRO A 365 -4.73 -8.68 6.16
N SER A 366 -5.69 -8.19 6.93
CA SER A 366 -6.12 -8.92 8.13
C SER A 366 -7.31 -9.82 7.80
N ASN A 367 -7.33 -11.02 8.36
CA ASN A 367 -8.38 -12.03 8.19
C ASN A 367 -8.58 -12.50 6.74
N ASP A 368 -7.51 -12.58 5.95
CA ASP A 368 -7.53 -13.19 4.61
C ASP A 368 -7.03 -14.65 4.61
N GLY A 369 -6.64 -15.15 5.78
CA GLY A 369 -6.36 -16.58 5.98
C GLY A 369 -7.58 -17.51 5.82
N VAL A 370 -7.31 -18.81 5.71
CA VAL A 370 -8.31 -19.88 5.50
C VAL A 370 -9.37 -19.91 6.60
N VAL A 371 -8.97 -19.64 7.84
CA VAL A 371 -9.85 -19.52 9.01
C VAL A 371 -9.51 -18.23 9.73
N ALA A 372 -10.52 -17.51 10.20
CA ALA A 372 -10.34 -16.32 11.02
C ALA A 372 -9.70 -16.68 12.38
N ASP A 373 -8.37 -16.62 12.44
CA ASP A 373 -7.57 -16.80 13.65
C ASP A 373 -6.35 -15.87 13.63
N GLY A 374 -6.42 -14.82 14.45
CA GLY A 374 -5.35 -13.84 14.54
C GLY A 374 -3.98 -14.40 14.96
N GLN A 375 -3.90 -15.59 15.55
CA GLN A 375 -2.61 -16.20 15.93
C GLN A 375 -1.84 -16.75 14.73
N THR A 376 -2.53 -17.04 13.64
CA THR A 376 -1.95 -17.55 12.39
C THR A 376 -2.22 -16.65 11.19
N ASP A 377 -2.92 -15.52 11.39
CA ASP A 377 -3.04 -14.40 10.47
C ASP A 377 -1.77 -13.55 10.53
N ILE A 378 -1.03 -13.45 9.43
CA ILE A 378 0.18 -12.65 9.31
C ILE A 378 -0.24 -11.19 9.28
N LYS A 379 0.42 -10.36 10.10
CA LYS A 379 0.21 -8.91 10.08
C LYS A 379 1.35 -8.19 9.37
N LYS A 380 2.58 -8.59 9.70
CA LYS A 380 3.80 -7.99 9.16
C LYS A 380 4.87 -9.04 8.97
N VAL A 381 5.60 -8.93 7.87
CA VAL A 381 6.84 -9.68 7.64
C VAL A 381 7.99 -8.70 7.44
N TYR A 382 9.04 -8.81 8.24
CA TYR A 382 10.29 -8.09 8.09
C TYR A 382 11.27 -9.01 7.40
N VAL A 383 12.03 -8.49 6.44
CA VAL A 383 13.07 -9.28 5.76
C VAL A 383 14.34 -8.46 5.52
N SER A 384 15.48 -9.06 5.80
CA SER A 384 16.80 -8.55 5.44
C SER A 384 17.73 -9.69 5.08
N ASN A 385 18.91 -9.36 4.55
CA ASN A 385 19.98 -10.32 4.35
C ASN A 385 21.34 -9.75 4.76
N ASP A 386 22.31 -10.62 5.00
CA ASP A 386 23.73 -10.27 5.01
C ASP A 386 24.49 -11.17 4.02
N ASP A 387 25.82 -11.27 4.18
CA ASP A 387 26.67 -12.09 3.31
C ASP A 387 26.39 -13.59 3.43
N SER A 388 25.80 -14.05 4.53
CA SER A 388 25.63 -15.46 4.86
C SER A 388 24.18 -15.91 4.93
N ASN A 389 23.25 -15.05 5.31
CA ASN A 389 21.89 -15.42 5.68
C ASN A 389 20.83 -14.44 5.16
N ILE A 390 19.60 -14.94 5.07
CA ILE A 390 18.37 -14.15 5.02
C ILE A 390 17.70 -14.27 6.39
N TYR A 391 17.24 -13.14 6.94
CA TYR A 391 16.55 -13.04 8.22
C TYR A 391 15.11 -12.65 7.97
N ILE A 392 14.17 -13.38 8.57
CA ILE A 392 12.74 -13.08 8.47
C ILE A 392 12.19 -12.97 9.88
N ARG A 393 11.42 -11.91 10.15
CA ARG A 393 10.57 -11.81 11.34
C ARG A 393 9.12 -11.71 10.91
N ILE A 394 8.24 -12.37 11.64
CA ILE A 394 6.80 -12.37 11.42
C ILE A 394 6.15 -11.86 12.71
N ASN A 395 5.25 -10.90 12.58
CA ASN A 395 4.31 -10.56 13.63
C ASN A 395 2.92 -10.99 13.16
N ASN A 396 2.20 -11.76 13.97
CA ASN A 396 0.82 -12.12 13.69
C ASN A 396 -0.18 -11.02 14.13
N ALA A 397 -1.43 -11.13 13.72
CA ALA A 397 -2.46 -10.14 14.01
C ALA A 397 -2.86 -10.11 15.49
N ALA A 398 -2.86 -11.26 16.18
CA ALA A 398 -3.26 -11.39 17.58
C ALA A 398 -2.22 -10.86 18.58
N GLY A 399 -0.97 -10.69 18.16
CA GLY A 399 0.13 -10.36 19.08
C GLY A 399 0.38 -11.43 20.14
N THR A 400 -0.02 -12.68 19.90
CA THR A 400 0.17 -13.84 20.79
C THR A 400 0.29 -15.13 19.98
N LEU A 401 0.95 -16.15 20.52
CA LEU A 401 0.97 -17.51 19.94
C LEU A 401 0.48 -18.55 20.96
N PRO A 402 0.09 -19.74 20.51
CA PRO A 402 -0.30 -20.83 21.39
C PRO A 402 0.76 -21.15 22.46
N THR A 403 0.34 -21.29 23.71
CA THR A 403 1.21 -21.61 24.87
C THR A 403 1.37 -23.12 25.12
N THR A 404 0.93 -23.95 24.17
CA THR A 404 0.92 -25.41 24.31
C THR A 404 2.20 -26.07 23.78
N THR A 405 2.54 -27.21 24.36
CA THR A 405 3.60 -28.11 23.89
C THR A 405 3.10 -29.15 22.88
N ASP A 406 1.79 -29.23 22.63
CA ASP A 406 1.18 -30.10 21.62
C ASP A 406 1.19 -29.44 20.23
N ASN A 407 0.97 -30.22 19.16
CA ASN A 407 0.86 -29.68 17.80
C ASN A 407 -0.16 -28.53 17.77
N SER A 408 0.30 -27.34 17.37
CA SER A 408 -0.55 -26.16 17.32
C SER A 408 -0.25 -25.28 16.13
N PHE A 409 1.00 -24.87 15.93
CA PHE A 409 1.37 -23.98 14.84
C PHE A 409 2.70 -24.39 14.21
N GLN A 410 2.89 -23.97 12.95
CA GLN A 410 4.08 -24.19 12.17
C GLN A 410 4.41 -22.91 11.40
N VAL A 411 5.69 -22.59 11.33
CA VAL A 411 6.21 -21.55 10.44
C VAL A 411 6.95 -22.21 9.29
N SER A 412 6.68 -21.74 8.08
CA SER A 412 7.36 -22.19 6.86
C SER A 412 7.78 -21.01 6.00
N ALA A 413 8.95 -21.13 5.35
CA ALA A 413 9.36 -20.25 4.27
C ALA A 413 9.65 -21.11 3.03
N TYR A 414 8.87 -20.89 1.98
CA TYR A 414 9.05 -21.50 0.67
C TYR A 414 9.90 -20.56 -0.19
N VAL A 415 10.98 -21.07 -0.76
CA VAL A 415 11.99 -20.27 -1.45
C VAL A 415 12.25 -20.87 -2.83
N GLU A 416 12.28 -20.00 -3.83
CA GLU A 416 12.71 -20.36 -5.16
C GLU A 416 14.21 -20.70 -5.20
N ASP A 417 14.62 -21.58 -6.12
CA ASP A 417 16.03 -21.69 -6.46
C ASP A 417 16.44 -20.48 -7.31
N PHE A 418 17.23 -19.57 -6.73
CA PHE A 418 17.68 -18.35 -7.40
C PHE A 418 18.47 -18.64 -8.68
N ALA A 419 19.08 -19.82 -8.79
CA ALA A 419 19.75 -20.29 -10.01
C ALA A 419 18.80 -20.92 -11.05
N LYS A 420 17.54 -21.20 -10.67
CA LYS A 420 16.49 -21.80 -11.51
C LYS A 420 16.88 -23.18 -12.07
N THR A 421 17.61 -23.97 -11.29
CA THR A 421 18.14 -25.30 -11.69
C THR A 421 17.53 -26.47 -10.92
N ALA A 422 17.08 -26.25 -9.69
CA ALA A 422 16.49 -27.29 -8.86
C ALA A 422 15.08 -27.69 -9.32
N PRO A 423 14.63 -28.93 -9.05
CA PRO A 423 13.24 -29.31 -9.20
C PRO A 423 12.32 -28.42 -8.38
N THR A 424 11.11 -28.17 -8.88
CA THR A 424 10.16 -27.24 -8.26
C THR A 424 8.77 -27.81 -8.14
N THR A 425 7.96 -27.21 -7.27
CA THR A 425 6.52 -27.43 -7.14
C THR A 425 5.81 -26.10 -6.93
N THR A 426 4.51 -26.06 -7.18
CA THR A 426 3.67 -24.85 -7.08
C THR A 426 2.67 -24.91 -5.93
N SER A 427 2.80 -25.90 -5.04
CA SER A 427 1.94 -26.09 -3.88
C SER A 427 2.74 -26.16 -2.60
N THR A 428 2.19 -25.62 -1.51
CA THR A 428 2.72 -25.79 -0.14
C THR A 428 2.75 -27.27 0.26
N GLN A 429 3.30 -27.56 1.43
CA GLN A 429 3.24 -28.91 2.01
C GLN A 429 1.79 -29.41 2.21
N TYR A 430 0.83 -28.49 2.40
CA TYR A 430 -0.57 -28.81 2.70
C TYR A 430 -1.54 -28.51 1.56
N GLY A 431 -1.03 -28.19 0.36
CA GLY A 431 -1.81 -28.14 -0.89
C GLY A 431 -2.30 -26.75 -1.29
N THR A 432 -1.99 -25.69 -0.55
CA THR A 432 -2.26 -24.30 -0.95
C THR A 432 -1.37 -23.90 -2.13
N ALA A 433 -1.93 -23.19 -3.09
CA ALA A 433 -1.18 -22.72 -4.25
C ALA A 433 -0.16 -21.65 -3.86
N LEU A 434 1.12 -21.87 -4.19
CA LEU A 434 2.21 -20.91 -3.98
C LEU A 434 2.23 -19.82 -5.07
N GLY A 435 1.56 -20.04 -6.20
CA GLY A 435 1.57 -19.13 -7.35
C GLY A 435 2.91 -19.07 -8.11
N ARG A 436 3.95 -19.75 -7.61
CA ARG A 436 5.32 -19.75 -8.12
C ARG A 436 5.92 -21.16 -8.10
N ASN A 437 6.96 -21.36 -8.90
CA ASN A 437 7.79 -22.55 -8.83
C ASN A 437 8.78 -22.42 -7.66
N MET A 438 8.53 -23.11 -6.55
CA MET A 438 9.39 -23.11 -5.37
C MET A 438 10.22 -24.39 -5.28
N ALA A 439 11.47 -24.29 -4.83
CA ALA A 439 12.43 -25.41 -4.81
C ALA A 439 12.75 -25.89 -3.40
N TYR A 440 12.73 -24.98 -2.42
CA TYR A 440 13.14 -25.24 -1.05
C TYR A 440 12.04 -24.82 -0.07
N MET A 441 11.88 -25.58 1.01
CA MET A 441 11.03 -25.21 2.15
C MET A 441 11.85 -25.30 3.43
N PHE A 442 11.82 -24.24 4.21
CA PHE A 442 12.46 -24.12 5.51
C PHE A 442 11.39 -24.03 6.58
N THR A 443 11.34 -24.98 7.51
CA THR A 443 10.20 -25.08 8.42
C THR A 443 10.53 -25.62 9.80
N ARG A 444 9.70 -25.24 10.77
CA ARG A 444 9.70 -25.76 12.13
C ARG A 444 8.27 -25.73 12.69
N LYS A 445 7.81 -26.86 13.26
CA LYS A 445 6.60 -26.94 14.09
C LYS A 445 6.90 -26.55 15.53
N ASN A 446 5.89 -26.12 16.27
CA ASN A 446 6.04 -25.78 17.68
C ASN A 446 6.52 -26.96 18.55
N THR A 447 6.21 -28.19 18.13
CA THR A 447 6.66 -29.45 18.75
C THR A 447 8.04 -29.91 18.31
N ASP A 448 8.58 -29.35 17.21
CA ASP A 448 9.85 -29.80 16.65
C ASP A 448 11.03 -29.24 17.45
N ALA A 449 11.94 -30.14 17.83
CA ALA A 449 13.21 -29.77 18.44
C ALA A 449 14.22 -29.17 17.43
N GLY A 450 13.97 -29.32 16.13
CA GLY A 450 14.91 -28.98 15.07
C GLY A 450 14.33 -28.02 14.03
N TYR A 451 15.19 -27.64 13.09
CA TYR A 451 14.86 -26.83 11.93
C TYR A 451 15.13 -27.65 10.67
N SER A 452 14.14 -27.78 9.80
CA SER A 452 14.22 -28.69 8.66
C SER A 452 14.23 -27.95 7.33
N LYS A 453 15.06 -28.45 6.41
CA LYS A 453 15.02 -28.12 5.00
C LYS A 453 14.41 -29.28 4.22
N TYR A 454 13.46 -28.95 3.37
CA TYR A 454 12.88 -29.82 2.37
C TYR A 454 13.29 -29.35 0.97
N SER A 455 13.35 -30.29 0.04
CA SER A 455 13.56 -30.03 -1.39
C SER A 455 12.51 -30.79 -2.19
N VAL A 456 12.25 -30.34 -3.41
CA VAL A 456 11.29 -31.03 -4.28
C VAL A 456 11.93 -32.26 -4.93
N SER A 457 11.25 -33.39 -4.85
CA SER A 457 11.56 -34.62 -5.58
C SER A 457 10.27 -35.21 -6.12
N ASN A 458 10.24 -35.55 -7.42
CA ASN A 458 9.03 -36.06 -8.09
C ASN A 458 7.78 -35.20 -7.84
N GLY A 459 7.94 -33.87 -7.86
CA GLY A 459 6.86 -32.90 -7.63
C GLY A 459 6.38 -32.75 -6.18
N SER A 460 7.00 -33.46 -5.22
CA SER A 460 6.59 -33.46 -3.80
C SER A 460 7.70 -32.98 -2.87
N TRP A 461 7.31 -32.34 -1.77
CA TRP A 461 8.25 -31.94 -0.71
C TRP A 461 8.83 -33.17 -0.01
N THR A 462 10.15 -33.31 -0.08
CA THR A 462 10.89 -34.39 0.58
C THR A 462 11.89 -33.80 1.56
N LEU A 463 11.94 -34.34 2.79
CA LEU A 463 12.91 -33.90 3.79
C LEU A 463 14.32 -34.08 3.22
N ASN A 464 15.07 -32.99 3.12
CA ASN A 464 16.43 -33.00 2.62
C ASN A 464 17.43 -33.21 3.76
N LYS A 465 17.37 -32.34 4.78
CA LYS A 465 18.21 -32.41 5.98
C LYS A 465 17.70 -31.51 7.10
N SER A 466 18.26 -31.69 8.30
CA SER A 466 18.16 -30.71 9.38
C SER A 466 19.19 -29.59 9.20
N ILE A 467 18.77 -28.34 9.44
CA ILE A 467 19.64 -27.17 9.48
C ILE A 467 20.17 -27.00 10.90
N THR A 468 21.50 -26.98 11.03
CA THR A 468 22.20 -26.79 12.31
C THR A 468 23.23 -25.66 12.28
N SER A 469 23.42 -25.01 11.12
CA SER A 469 24.38 -23.91 10.92
C SER A 469 23.91 -22.58 11.49
N VAL A 470 22.61 -22.46 11.77
CA VAL A 470 21.96 -21.28 12.35
C VAL A 470 20.99 -21.72 13.43
N ILE A 471 20.56 -20.79 14.28
CA ILE A 471 19.52 -21.04 15.27
C ILE A 471 18.21 -21.45 14.57
N ALA A 472 17.54 -22.46 15.13
CA ALA A 472 16.22 -22.87 14.66
C ALA A 472 15.21 -21.72 14.83
N PRO A 473 14.11 -21.66 14.03
CA PRO A 473 13.12 -20.59 14.15
C PRO A 473 12.68 -20.36 15.59
N GLN A 474 12.72 -19.12 16.07
CA GLN A 474 12.40 -18.73 17.45
C GLN A 474 11.04 -18.05 17.49
N TRP A 475 10.36 -18.09 18.64
CA TRP A 475 9.09 -17.39 18.81
C TRP A 475 8.82 -17.04 20.27
N ASP A 476 8.00 -16.02 20.46
CA ASP A 476 7.48 -15.58 21.76
C ASP A 476 5.96 -15.67 21.79
N THR A 477 5.43 -16.45 22.72
CA THR A 477 3.98 -16.64 22.88
C THR A 477 3.25 -15.38 23.35
N THR A 478 3.94 -14.44 23.99
CA THR A 478 3.30 -13.24 24.55
C THR A 478 3.24 -12.06 23.59
N THR A 479 4.10 -12.05 22.56
CA THR A 479 4.10 -11.02 21.52
C THR A 479 3.67 -11.54 20.14
N GLY A 480 3.54 -12.86 19.99
CA GLY A 480 3.22 -13.51 18.72
C GLY A 480 4.33 -13.40 17.67
N ARG A 481 5.52 -12.97 18.08
CA ARG A 481 6.67 -12.78 17.22
C ARG A 481 7.30 -14.12 16.85
N ILE A 482 7.68 -14.28 15.59
CA ILE A 482 8.42 -15.43 15.08
C ILE A 482 9.65 -14.90 14.31
N GLU A 483 10.81 -15.51 14.51
CA GLU A 483 12.05 -15.18 13.79
C GLU A 483 12.62 -16.44 13.14
N LEU A 484 13.02 -16.37 11.87
CA LEU A 484 13.69 -17.46 11.17
C LEU A 484 14.93 -16.97 10.41
N VAL A 485 15.90 -17.88 10.22
CA VAL A 485 17.14 -17.61 9.50
C VAL A 485 17.27 -18.63 8.37
N ILE A 486 17.48 -18.19 7.14
CA ILE A 486 17.73 -19.04 5.98
C ILE A 486 19.18 -18.83 5.54
N PRO A 487 20.07 -19.83 5.69
CA PRO A 487 21.44 -19.69 5.19
C PRO A 487 21.45 -19.59 3.66
N ARG A 488 22.18 -18.64 3.10
CA ARG A 488 22.30 -18.44 1.63
C ARG A 488 22.87 -19.68 0.95
N SER A 489 23.78 -20.39 1.62
CA SER A 489 24.33 -21.67 1.14
C SER A 489 23.28 -22.76 0.95
N GLU A 490 22.11 -22.64 1.58
CA GLU A 490 21.01 -23.58 1.44
C GLU A 490 20.06 -23.26 0.29
N ILE A 491 20.23 -22.12 -0.37
CA ILE A 491 19.39 -21.67 -1.50
C ILE A 491 20.23 -21.39 -2.75
N GLY A 492 21.35 -22.10 -2.91
CA GLY A 492 22.23 -21.99 -4.07
C GLY A 492 23.28 -20.88 -3.99
N SER A 493 23.52 -20.31 -2.80
CA SER A 493 24.49 -19.22 -2.59
C SER A 493 24.31 -18.06 -3.59
N PRO A 494 23.09 -17.48 -3.70
CA PRO A 494 22.83 -16.43 -4.69
C PRO A 494 23.76 -15.25 -4.49
N ALA A 495 24.19 -14.61 -5.58
CA ALA A 495 25.04 -13.43 -5.53
C ALA A 495 24.23 -12.18 -5.14
N ASN A 496 24.91 -11.11 -4.72
CA ASN A 496 24.26 -9.82 -4.54
C ASN A 496 23.74 -9.34 -5.92
N GLY A 497 22.53 -8.80 -5.94
CA GLY A 497 21.80 -8.46 -7.16
C GLY A 497 20.87 -9.55 -7.68
N SER A 498 20.99 -10.80 -7.23
CA SER A 498 20.09 -11.88 -7.63
C SER A 498 18.70 -11.71 -7.05
N TRP A 499 17.68 -12.04 -7.85
CA TRP A 499 16.27 -12.02 -7.47
C TRP A 499 15.71 -13.44 -7.34
N GLY A 500 14.77 -13.62 -6.41
CA GLY A 500 14.05 -14.87 -6.23
C GLY A 500 12.85 -14.69 -5.29
N HIS A 501 11.88 -15.58 -5.40
CA HIS A 501 10.65 -15.48 -4.63
C HIS A 501 10.76 -16.17 -3.27
N ILE A 502 10.14 -15.55 -2.26
CA ILE A 502 9.98 -16.07 -0.90
C ILE A 502 8.51 -15.97 -0.54
N THR A 503 7.91 -17.09 -0.13
CA THR A 503 6.57 -17.13 0.47
C THR A 503 6.68 -17.57 1.91
N VAL A 504 6.26 -16.70 2.82
CA VAL A 504 6.12 -17.02 4.24
C VAL A 504 4.73 -17.61 4.46
N ASP A 505 4.65 -18.65 5.28
CA ASP A 505 3.40 -19.33 5.63
C ASP A 505 3.33 -19.55 7.15
N LEU A 506 2.16 -19.26 7.71
CA LEU A 506 1.77 -19.75 9.03
C LEU A 506 0.70 -20.83 8.87
N SER A 507 0.98 -21.98 9.47
CA SER A 507 0.14 -23.16 9.41
C SER A 507 -0.39 -23.51 10.81
N LYS A 508 -1.58 -24.10 10.88
CA LYS A 508 -2.23 -24.52 12.14
C LYS A 508 -2.55 -26.00 12.14
N TYR A 509 -2.52 -26.61 13.32
CA TYR A 509 -3.01 -27.96 13.53
C TYR A 509 -4.48 -27.95 13.97
N VAL A 510 -5.38 -28.46 13.13
CA VAL A 510 -6.82 -28.49 13.36
C VAL A 510 -7.37 -29.86 12.96
N ASN A 511 -8.25 -30.44 13.79
CA ASN A 511 -8.90 -31.73 13.51
C ASN A 511 -7.92 -32.84 13.09
N SER A 512 -6.83 -32.97 13.84
CA SER A 512 -5.74 -33.94 13.60
C SER A 512 -4.96 -33.76 12.28
N ASN A 513 -5.11 -32.64 11.58
CA ASN A 513 -4.43 -32.34 10.33
C ASN A 513 -3.77 -30.96 10.38
N TRP A 514 -2.67 -30.80 9.65
CA TRP A 514 -2.06 -29.50 9.42
C TRP A 514 -2.72 -28.81 8.23
N GLN A 515 -2.92 -27.51 8.33
CA GLN A 515 -3.51 -26.66 7.31
C GLN A 515 -2.72 -25.37 7.22
N ASP A 516 -2.35 -24.95 6.00
CA ASP A 516 -1.88 -23.58 5.78
C ASP A 516 -3.00 -22.63 6.20
N GLN A 517 -2.66 -21.55 6.91
CA GLN A 517 -3.65 -20.55 7.32
C GLN A 517 -3.49 -19.29 6.52
N ASP A 518 -2.26 -18.79 6.42
CA ASP A 518 -2.03 -17.50 5.80
C ASP A 518 -0.63 -17.39 5.20
N THR A 519 -0.52 -16.61 4.11
CA THR A 519 0.72 -16.50 3.34
C THR A 519 1.02 -15.09 2.86
N LEU A 520 2.26 -14.64 3.08
CA LEU A 520 2.79 -13.41 2.51
C LEU A 520 3.86 -13.70 1.46
N ARG A 521 3.76 -13.06 0.30
CA ARG A 521 4.67 -13.27 -0.85
C ARG A 521 5.58 -12.08 -1.10
N LEU A 522 6.86 -12.38 -1.33
CA LEU A 522 7.92 -11.42 -1.61
C LEU A 522 8.71 -11.84 -2.85
N ASN A 523 9.00 -10.88 -3.74
CA ASN A 523 10.05 -10.99 -4.73
C ASN A 523 11.31 -10.33 -4.15
N TYR A 524 12.26 -11.13 -3.68
CA TYR A 524 13.36 -10.66 -2.85
C TYR A 524 14.66 -10.54 -3.65
N LYS A 525 15.28 -9.35 -3.60
CA LYS A 525 16.62 -9.09 -4.11
C LYS A 525 17.64 -9.30 -3.00
N ILE A 526 18.63 -10.17 -3.25
CA ILE A 526 19.82 -10.26 -2.38
C ILE A 526 20.59 -8.95 -2.53
N THR A 527 20.72 -8.20 -1.44
CA THR A 527 21.43 -6.92 -1.43
C THR A 527 22.81 -7.07 -0.80
N GLY A 528 23.75 -6.19 -1.14
CA GLY A 528 25.03 -6.01 -0.45
C GLY A 528 25.06 -4.72 0.38
N SER A 529 26.13 -4.52 1.15
CA SER A 529 26.27 -3.37 2.06
C SER A 529 26.23 -1.99 1.40
N SER A 530 26.47 -1.92 0.09
CA SER A 530 26.41 -0.69 -0.71
C SER A 530 25.10 -0.52 -1.48
N ASP A 531 24.23 -1.53 -1.51
CA ASP A 531 22.97 -1.45 -2.21
C ASP A 531 21.97 -0.62 -1.40
N SER A 532 21.20 0.21 -2.10
CA SER A 532 20.02 0.82 -1.49
C SER A 532 18.97 -0.24 -1.20
N TRP A 533 18.28 -0.08 -0.08
CA TRP A 533 17.12 -0.91 0.25
C TRP A 533 15.95 -0.60 -0.70
N LEU A 534 15.05 -1.57 -0.88
CA LEU A 534 13.81 -1.45 -1.65
C LEU A 534 12.61 -1.28 -0.73
N TYR A 535 11.54 -0.67 -1.24
CA TYR A 535 10.33 -0.33 -0.47
C TYR A 535 9.93 -1.36 0.60
N GLY A 536 9.53 -0.82 1.73
CA GLY A 536 8.89 -1.47 2.86
C GLY A 536 8.68 -0.40 3.93
N ASN A 537 7.79 -0.69 4.86
CA ASN A 537 7.44 0.22 5.94
C ASN A 537 8.46 0.11 7.09
N PHE A 538 8.48 1.10 7.98
CA PHE A 538 9.42 1.19 9.10
C PHE A 538 8.71 1.32 10.43
N GLU A 539 9.31 0.75 11.49
CA GLU A 539 8.90 0.96 12.88
C GLU A 539 9.28 2.34 13.41
#